data_AF-A0AA88S6C1-F1
#
_entry.id   AF-A0AA88S6C1-F1
#
_cell.length_a   1.000
_cell.length_b   1.000
_cell.length_c   1.000
_cell.angle_alpha   90.00
_cell.angle_beta   90.00
_cell.angle_gamma   90.00
#
_symmetry.space_group_name_H-M   'P 1'
#
loop_
_entity.id
_entity.type
_entity.pdbx_description
1 polymer ?
#
loop_
_entity_poly.entity_id
_entity_poly.type
_entity_poly.pdbx_seq_one_letter_code
_entity_poly.pdbx_strand_id
1 'polypeptide(L)'
;MVSIKFTLLTLLAIGVITSVKVSLWENLNILVNLNIPPIVNIQENLKILGNVNIQKDLSIPVIINIQENMIILGNLNIPLTINIPGNMNILENLNLP
;
A
#
# COMPACT_ATOMS: atom_id res chain seq x y z
N MET A 1 -6.08 9.13 25.22
CA MET A 1 -6.24 8.64 23.84
C MET A 1 -4.91 8.87 23.14
N VAL A 2 -4.00 7.90 23.22
CA VAL A 2 -2.62 8.06 22.75
C VAL A 2 -2.63 8.02 21.22
N SER A 3 -1.94 8.97 20.60
CA SER A 3 -1.71 9.03 19.15
C SER A 3 -0.95 7.79 18.65
N ILE A 4 -1.67 6.70 18.40
CA ILE A 4 -1.14 5.44 17.83
C ILE A 4 -0.89 5.58 16.31
N LYS A 5 -1.27 6.70 15.70
CA LYS A 5 -1.04 6.99 14.27
C LYS A 5 0.45 7.02 13.87
N PHE A 6 1.35 7.36 14.79
CA PHE A 6 2.78 7.49 14.48
C PHE A 6 3.55 6.15 14.55
N THR A 7 3.02 5.16 15.28
CA THR A 7 3.75 3.93 15.60
C THR A 7 3.55 2.84 14.54
N LEU A 8 2.34 2.70 13.99
CA LEU A 8 2.06 1.63 13.02
C LEU A 8 2.68 1.91 11.64
N LEU A 9 2.69 3.18 11.21
CA LEU A 9 3.22 3.59 9.91
C LEU A 9 4.75 3.43 9.83
N THR A 10 5.45 3.78 10.91
CA THR A 10 6.90 3.62 11.03
C THR A 10 7.28 2.14 11.05
N LEU A 11 6.52 1.30 11.76
CA LEU A 11 6.74 -0.15 11.80
C LEU A 11 6.52 -0.86 10.45
N LEU A 12 5.54 -0.40 9.64
CA LEU A 12 5.31 -0.89 8.27
C LEU A 12 6.43 -0.49 7.32
N ALA A 13 6.86 0.79 7.35
CA ALA A 13 7.97 1.28 6.52
C ALA A 13 9.30 0.54 6.81
N ILE A 14 9.53 0.14 8.07
CA ILE A 14 10.75 -0.58 8.49
C ILE A 14 10.60 -2.10 8.26
N GLY A 15 9.42 -2.61 7.85
CA GLY A 15 9.20 -4.04 7.60
C GLY A 15 9.19 -4.92 8.86
N VAL A 16 9.01 -4.32 10.04
CA VAL A 16 9.05 -5.04 11.33
C VAL A 16 7.77 -5.84 11.57
N ILE A 17 6.67 -5.45 10.94
CA ILE A 17 5.39 -6.14 11.08
C ILE A 17 5.26 -7.18 9.96
N THR A 18 5.29 -8.47 10.32
CA THR A 18 5.25 -9.57 9.36
C THR A 18 3.88 -10.27 9.28
N SER A 19 2.94 -9.98 10.19
CA SER A 19 1.66 -10.72 10.26
C SER A 19 0.53 -9.95 10.96
N VAL A 20 0.26 -8.71 10.56
CA VAL A 20 -0.88 -7.94 11.10
C VAL A 20 -1.76 -7.48 9.94
N LYS A 21 -3.07 -7.71 10.06
CA LYS A 21 -4.06 -7.06 9.20
C LYS A 21 -4.14 -5.59 9.59
N VAL A 22 -3.74 -4.69 8.70
CA VAL A 22 -3.80 -3.26 8.94
C VAL A 22 -4.97 -2.66 8.17
N SER A 23 -5.81 -1.91 8.88
CA SER A 23 -6.89 -1.12 8.28
C SER A 23 -6.70 0.35 8.62
N LEU A 24 -6.56 1.18 7.60
CA LEU A 24 -6.38 2.62 7.71
C LEU A 24 -7.63 3.31 7.15
N TRP A 25 -8.18 4.23 7.94
CA TRP A 25 -9.48 4.88 7.71
C TRP A 25 -9.34 6.29 7.11
N GLU A 26 -8.13 6.72 6.75
CA GLU A 26 -7.82 8.05 6.23
C GLU A 26 -6.80 7.96 5.10
N ASN A 27 -6.74 9.01 4.27
CA ASN A 27 -5.69 9.22 3.27
C ASN A 27 -4.28 8.98 3.84
N LEU A 28 -3.53 8.08 3.21
CA LEU A 28 -2.20 7.70 3.64
C LEU A 28 -1.13 8.33 2.74
N ASN A 29 -0.25 9.15 3.33
CA ASN A 29 0.91 9.72 2.66
C ASN A 29 2.20 9.12 3.20
N ILE A 30 3.02 8.51 2.34
CA ILE A 30 4.27 7.86 2.73
C ILE A 30 5.41 8.47 1.92
N LEU A 31 6.40 9.02 2.63
CA LEU A 31 7.52 9.76 2.04
C LEU A 31 8.76 8.87 1.80
N VAL A 32 8.64 7.57 2.04
CA VAL A 32 9.73 6.58 1.97
C VAL A 32 9.26 5.32 1.24
N ASN A 33 10.19 4.40 0.99
CA ASN A 33 9.85 3.07 0.50
C ASN A 33 8.94 2.33 1.50
N LEU A 34 7.96 1.60 0.99
CA LEU A 34 6.98 0.89 1.79
C LEU A 34 7.00 -0.61 1.49
N ASN A 35 7.16 -1.41 2.55
CA ASN A 35 6.94 -2.85 2.50
C ASN A 35 5.60 -3.18 3.19
N ILE A 36 4.66 -3.75 2.45
CA ILE A 36 3.32 -4.08 2.94
C ILE A 36 3.23 -5.58 3.27
N PRO A 37 2.97 -5.96 4.55
CA PRO A 37 2.80 -7.34 4.99
C PRO A 37 1.35 -7.83 4.73
N PRO A 38 0.97 -9.09 5.08
CA PRO A 38 0.21 -9.97 4.19
C PRO A 38 -1.23 -9.58 3.84
N ILE A 39 -1.86 -8.59 4.48
CA ILE A 39 -3.16 -8.03 4.06
C ILE A 39 -3.27 -6.59 4.58
N VAL A 40 -3.27 -5.61 3.68
CA VAL A 40 -3.56 -4.21 4.03
C VAL A 40 -4.77 -3.74 3.25
N ASN A 41 -5.73 -3.16 3.98
CA ASN A 41 -6.90 -2.52 3.40
C ASN A 41 -6.86 -1.03 3.78
N ILE A 42 -6.75 -0.17 2.77
CA ILE A 42 -6.79 1.28 2.94
C ILE A 42 -8.16 1.71 2.46
N GLN A 43 -8.95 2.44 3.25
CA GLN A 43 -10.33 2.77 2.86
C GLN A 43 -10.45 4.02 1.99
N GLU A 44 -9.40 4.83 1.86
CA GLU A 44 -9.40 6.06 1.07
C GLU A 44 -8.23 6.06 0.07
N ASN A 45 -7.50 7.18 -0.06
CA ASN A 45 -6.42 7.30 -1.02
C ASN A 45 -5.06 6.89 -0.43
N LEU A 46 -4.22 6.32 -1.27
CA LEU A 46 -2.83 6.02 -0.96
C LEU A 46 -1.90 6.83 -1.84
N LYS A 47 -1.00 7.60 -1.24
CA LYS A 47 0.08 8.31 -1.93
C LYS A 47 1.44 7.91 -1.35
N ILE A 48 2.34 7.46 -2.20
CA ILE A 48 3.69 7.03 -1.83
C ILE A 48 4.71 7.70 -2.75
N LEU A 49 5.73 8.34 -2.18
CA LEU A 49 6.81 8.96 -2.96
C LEU A 49 7.95 7.98 -3.29
N GLY A 50 8.08 6.87 -2.57
CA GLY A 50 9.10 5.84 -2.84
C GLY A 50 8.55 4.57 -3.51
N ASN A 51 9.38 3.53 -3.54
CA ASN A 51 9.00 2.20 -4.04
C ASN A 51 8.05 1.48 -3.09
N VAL A 52 7.23 0.60 -3.66
CA VAL A 52 6.26 -0.22 -2.91
C VAL A 52 6.49 -1.68 -3.19
N ASN A 53 6.66 -2.49 -2.15
CA ASN A 53 6.69 -3.95 -2.26
C ASN A 53 5.59 -4.55 -1.40
N ILE A 54 4.74 -5.38 -1.99
CA ILE A 54 3.60 -6.02 -1.33
C ILE A 54 3.76 -7.52 -1.44
N GLN A 55 3.81 -8.20 -0.30
CA GLN A 55 4.07 -9.65 -0.27
C GLN A 55 2.84 -10.52 -0.58
N LYS A 56 1.64 -9.93 -0.57
CA LYS A 56 0.35 -10.60 -0.82
C LYS A 56 -0.63 -9.61 -1.47
N ASP A 57 -1.93 -9.80 -1.24
CA ASP A 57 -3.00 -9.01 -1.81
C ASP A 57 -3.04 -7.58 -1.25
N LEU A 58 -3.31 -6.64 -2.16
CA LEU A 58 -3.61 -5.25 -1.85
C LEU A 58 -4.99 -4.89 -2.43
N SER A 59 -5.83 -4.29 -1.58
CA SER A 59 -7.10 -3.70 -1.99
C SER A 59 -7.15 -2.24 -1.56
N ILE A 60 -7.41 -1.35 -2.52
CA ILE A 60 -7.59 0.09 -2.27
C ILE A 60 -8.83 0.55 -3.05
N PRO A 61 -9.88 1.04 -2.38
CA PRO A 61 -11.19 1.31 -2.96
C PRO A 61 -11.28 2.67 -3.67
N VAL A 62 -10.30 3.57 -3.55
CA VAL A 62 -10.36 4.92 -4.14
C VAL A 62 -9.19 5.19 -5.09
N ILE A 63 -8.15 5.90 -4.65
CA ILE A 63 -7.02 6.27 -5.53
C ILE A 63 -5.71 5.73 -4.99
N ILE A 64 -4.87 5.20 -5.87
CA ILE A 64 -3.46 4.95 -5.58
C ILE A 64 -2.56 5.84 -6.45
N ASN A 65 -1.54 6.43 -5.84
CA ASN A 65 -0.50 7.21 -6.50
C ASN A 65 0.88 6.84 -5.94
N ILE A 66 1.73 6.22 -6.75
CA ILE A 66 3.07 5.79 -6.36
C ILE A 66 4.07 6.42 -7.31
N GLN A 67 4.98 7.26 -6.82
CA GLN A 67 5.87 8.03 -7.69
C GLN A 67 7.02 7.23 -8.30
N GLU A 68 7.41 6.12 -7.67
CA GLU A 68 8.48 5.25 -8.16
C GLU A 68 7.90 3.90 -8.64
N ASN A 69 8.50 2.78 -8.28
CA ASN A 69 8.09 1.46 -8.73
C ASN A 69 7.17 0.76 -7.72
N MET A 70 6.35 -0.15 -8.23
CA MET A 70 5.47 -0.99 -7.44
C MET A 70 5.68 -2.46 -7.81
N ILE A 71 5.87 -3.31 -6.79
CA ILE A 71 5.96 -4.77 -6.93
C ILE A 71 4.90 -5.39 -6.01
N ILE A 72 4.06 -6.26 -6.56
CA ILE A 72 3.02 -6.98 -5.84
C ILE A 72 3.15 -8.46 -6.15
N LEU A 73 3.36 -9.27 -5.11
CA LEU A 73 3.42 -10.72 -5.24
C LEU A 73 2.04 -11.37 -5.26
N GLY A 74 1.03 -10.77 -4.63
CA GLY A 74 -0.36 -11.22 -4.67
C GLY A 74 -1.24 -10.42 -5.64
N ASN A 75 -2.54 -10.38 -5.34
CA ASN A 75 -3.54 -9.70 -6.17
C ASN A 75 -3.62 -8.20 -5.89
N LEU A 76 -3.82 -7.39 -6.93
CA LEU A 76 -4.13 -5.97 -6.82
C LEU A 76 -5.58 -5.71 -7.24
N ASN A 77 -6.36 -5.09 -6.36
CA ASN A 77 -7.73 -4.67 -6.67
C ASN A 77 -7.89 -3.17 -6.41
N ILE A 78 -8.17 -2.39 -7.46
CA ILE A 78 -8.45 -0.95 -7.40
C ILE A 78 -9.66 -0.62 -8.27
N PRO A 79 -10.79 -0.17 -7.71
CA PRO A 79 -12.03 0.05 -8.46
C PRO A 79 -12.16 1.46 -9.04
N LEU A 80 -11.22 2.38 -8.79
CA LEU A 80 -11.33 3.78 -9.21
C LEU A 80 -10.12 4.33 -9.99
N THR A 81 -8.96 4.58 -9.39
CA THR A 81 -7.83 5.18 -10.14
C THR A 81 -6.47 4.71 -9.64
N ILE A 82 -5.58 4.44 -10.59
CA ILE A 82 -4.18 4.08 -10.37
C ILE A 82 -3.25 5.00 -11.17
N ASN A 83 -2.23 5.56 -10.50
CA ASN A 83 -1.16 6.31 -11.16
C ASN A 83 0.22 5.86 -10.64
N ILE A 84 1.00 5.24 -11.53
CA ILE A 84 2.37 4.80 -11.26
C ILE A 84 3.23 5.12 -12.50
N PRO A 85 3.96 6.25 -12.53
CA PRO A 85 4.85 6.58 -13.65
C PRO A 85 6.10 5.70 -13.73
N GLY A 86 6.47 5.01 -12.64
CA GLY A 86 7.52 3.99 -12.65
C GLY A 86 7.04 2.62 -13.13
N ASN A 87 7.84 1.59 -12.88
CA ASN A 87 7.51 0.23 -13.25
C ASN A 87 6.50 -0.38 -12.27
N MET A 88 5.50 -1.08 -12.79
CA MET A 88 4.56 -1.88 -12.01
C MET A 88 4.71 -3.36 -12.38
N ASN A 89 4.95 -4.21 -11.39
CA ASN A 89 5.03 -5.67 -11.56
C ASN A 89 4.05 -6.36 -10.61
N ILE A 90 3.18 -7.20 -11.16
CA ILE A 90 2.14 -7.93 -10.44
C ILE A 90 2.21 -9.40 -10.86
N LEU A 91 2.39 -10.29 -9.88
CA LEU A 91 2.63 -11.71 -10.15
C LEU A 91 1.35 -12.54 -10.25
N GLU A 92 0.30 -12.15 -9.53
CA GLU A 92 -1.01 -12.79 -9.59
C GLU A 92 -1.98 -11.94 -10.43
N ASN A 93 -3.15 -11.57 -9.89
CA ASN A 93 -4.17 -10.87 -10.67
C ASN A 93 -4.12 -9.35 -10.47
N LEU A 94 -4.39 -8.64 -11.57
CA LEU A 94 -4.62 -7.20 -11.59
C LEU A 94 -6.07 -6.93 -11.96
N ASN A 95 -6.81 -6.28 -11.06
CA ASN A 95 -8.17 -5.82 -11.28
C ASN A 95 -8.23 -4.29 -11.16
N LEU A 96 -8.51 -3.65 -12.28
CA LEU A 96 -8.60 -2.20 -12.47
C LEU A 96 -10.01 -1.86 -12.99
N PRO A 97 -10.44 -0.58 -12.91
CA PRO A 97 -11.70 -0.15 -13.53
C PRO A 97 -11.69 -0.34 -15.05
#